data_AF-A0A4U1IS81-F1
#
_entry.id   AF-A0A4U1IS81-F1
#
_cell.length_a   1.000
_cell.length_b   1.000
_cell.length_c   1.000
_cell.angle_alpha   90.00
_cell.angle_beta   90.00
_cell.angle_gamma   90.00
#
_symmetry.space_group_name_H-M   'P 1'
#
loop_
_entity.id
_entity.type
_entity.pdbx_description
1 polymer ?
#
loop_
_entity_poly.entity_id
_entity_poly.type
_entity_poly.pdbx_seq_one_letter_code
_entity_poly.pdbx_strand_id
1 'polypeptide(L)'
;MKGKASMFGVLLVGLGLSGPAMAQSAPLGCSAAREARAFESGLQSGKSLVQQAWNSVASCGNLERFSSVVMETLQNVSLPPGSDDYVVCRTVGTLAGAVEQVDEVWGLCAIECCEEGELVGWIMGKLYCDLSICLGGVRLTNFLVQRPMGFCGSTAQACCRSEFSSVTPSYQGLFGSCRPYTQGMFRATWSQSRDSVCAYRQ
;
A
#
# COMPACT_ATOMS: atom_id res chain seq x y z
N MET A 1 60.01 -19.64 -32.90
CA MET A 1 59.36 -18.39 -32.43
C MET A 1 57.85 -18.67 -32.41
N LYS A 2 57.23 -18.69 -31.23
CA LYS A 2 56.21 -17.71 -30.76
C LYS A 2 54.98 -17.62 -31.70
N GLY A 3 53.74 -17.86 -31.29
CA GLY A 3 53.25 -17.93 -29.91
C GLY A 3 51.81 -18.42 -29.73
N LYS A 4 51.41 -18.30 -28.46
CA LYS A 4 50.23 -18.80 -27.76
C LYS A 4 49.00 -17.91 -27.95
N ALA A 5 47.80 -18.48 -27.76
CA ALA A 5 46.77 -18.13 -26.75
C ALA A 5 45.36 -18.46 -27.30
N SER A 6 44.65 -19.45 -26.74
CA SER A 6 43.77 -19.39 -25.55
C SER A 6 42.65 -18.35 -25.70
N MET A 7 41.40 -18.77 -25.95
CA MET A 7 40.39 -19.21 -24.97
C MET A 7 39.65 -18.02 -24.36
N PHE A 8 38.33 -17.95 -24.51
CA PHE A 8 37.31 -17.52 -23.53
C PHE A 8 35.96 -17.33 -24.27
N GLY A 9 35.19 -18.43 -24.35
CA GLY A 9 33.77 -18.34 -24.64
C GLY A 9 33.04 -17.86 -23.39
N VAL A 10 32.47 -16.66 -23.46
CA VAL A 10 31.66 -16.08 -22.38
C VAL A 10 30.27 -16.74 -22.44
N LEU A 11 29.95 -17.50 -21.39
CA LEU A 11 28.58 -17.92 -21.09
C LEU A 11 27.74 -16.67 -20.78
N LEU A 12 26.71 -16.42 -21.59
CA LEU A 12 25.64 -15.47 -21.28
C LEU A 12 24.76 -16.06 -20.17
N VAL A 13 24.96 -15.53 -18.96
CA VAL A 13 24.19 -15.82 -17.76
C VAL A 13 22.80 -15.17 -17.86
N GLY A 14 21.79 -16.01 -17.56
CA GLY A 14 20.43 -15.71 -17.11
C GLY A 14 19.91 -14.26 -17.22
N LEU A 15 19.07 -14.03 -18.23
CA LEU A 15 18.02 -13.03 -18.15
C LEU A 15 16.88 -13.63 -17.32
N GLY A 16 17.01 -13.54 -15.99
CA GLY A 16 15.89 -13.71 -15.08
C GLY A 16 14.83 -12.68 -15.41
N LEU A 17 13.59 -13.15 -15.60
CA LEU A 17 12.38 -12.37 -15.79
C LEU A 17 12.09 -11.54 -14.53
N SER A 18 12.79 -10.42 -14.34
CA SER A 18 12.26 -9.33 -13.52
C SER A 18 11.26 -8.57 -14.41
N GLY A 19 9.98 -8.91 -14.27
CA GLY A 19 8.92 -8.05 -14.80
C GLY A 19 9.15 -6.62 -14.33
N PRO A 20 8.89 -5.59 -15.17
CA PRO A 20 9.03 -4.22 -14.72
C PRO A 20 8.09 -4.01 -13.53
N ALA A 21 8.64 -3.66 -12.37
CA ALA A 21 7.86 -3.11 -11.28
C ALA A 21 7.16 -1.88 -11.84
N MET A 22 5.86 -2.00 -12.13
CA MET A 22 5.10 -0.87 -12.64
C MET A 22 5.10 0.22 -11.58
N ALA A 23 5.77 1.33 -11.87
CA ALA A 23 5.77 2.49 -11.01
C ALA A 23 4.32 2.94 -10.77
N GLN A 24 3.95 3.10 -9.51
CA GLN A 24 2.57 3.44 -9.13
C GLN A 24 2.23 4.84 -9.62
N SER A 25 1.28 4.93 -10.55
CA SER A 25 0.81 6.22 -11.06
C SER A 25 -0.01 6.93 -10.00
N ALA A 26 0.21 8.24 -9.85
CA ALA A 26 -0.63 9.07 -8.99
C ALA A 26 -2.12 8.92 -9.36
N PRO A 27 -3.03 8.85 -8.37
CA PRO A 27 -4.46 8.73 -8.64
C PRO A 27 -5.01 10.01 -9.30
N LEU A 28 -6.20 9.96 -9.90
CA LEU A 28 -6.75 11.06 -10.71
C LEU A 28 -6.80 12.40 -9.97
N GLY A 29 -7.16 12.39 -8.69
CA GLY A 29 -7.19 13.55 -7.81
C GLY A 29 -5.81 14.16 -7.53
N CYS A 30 -4.74 13.44 -7.84
CA CYS A 30 -3.34 13.84 -7.68
C CYS A 30 -2.59 14.00 -9.00
N SER A 31 -3.31 14.13 -10.12
CA SER A 31 -2.70 14.18 -11.47
C SER A 31 -2.07 15.55 -11.82
N ALA A 32 -2.51 16.63 -11.17
CA ALA A 32 -1.93 17.95 -11.37
C ALA A 32 -0.49 18.01 -10.84
N ALA A 33 0.38 18.82 -11.46
CA ALA A 33 1.82 18.76 -11.23
C ALA A 33 2.25 18.98 -9.77
N ARG A 34 1.54 19.83 -9.01
CA ARG A 34 1.83 20.07 -7.59
C ARG A 34 1.43 18.86 -6.74
N GLU A 35 0.24 18.34 -6.96
CA GLU A 35 -0.35 17.22 -6.23
C GLU A 35 0.34 15.88 -6.57
N ALA A 36 0.80 15.71 -7.82
CA ALA A 36 1.58 14.56 -8.25
C ALA A 36 2.94 14.49 -7.54
N ARG A 37 3.62 15.63 -7.37
CA ARG A 37 4.86 15.71 -6.57
C ARG A 37 4.61 15.45 -5.09
N ALA A 38 3.46 15.91 -4.59
CA ALA A 38 3.04 15.64 -3.21
C ALA A 38 2.86 14.14 -2.99
N PHE A 39 2.15 13.49 -3.91
CA PHE A 39 1.96 12.04 -3.94
C PHE A 39 3.29 11.30 -4.00
N GLU A 40 4.17 11.64 -4.94
CA GLU A 40 5.49 10.99 -5.06
C GLU A 40 6.35 11.17 -3.81
N SER A 41 6.37 12.38 -3.23
CA SER A 41 7.06 12.63 -1.96
C SER A 41 6.46 11.82 -0.81
N GLY A 42 5.14 11.67 -0.79
CA GLY A 42 4.44 10.77 0.13
C GLY A 42 4.88 9.33 -0.08
N LEU A 43 4.90 8.85 -1.33
CA LEU A 43 5.29 7.50 -1.71
C LEU A 43 6.65 7.11 -1.14
N GLN A 44 7.66 7.96 -1.35
CA GLN A 44 9.01 7.73 -0.84
C GLN A 44 9.05 7.75 0.70
N SER A 45 8.23 8.60 1.32
CA SER A 45 8.12 8.66 2.79
C SER A 45 7.51 7.36 3.34
N GLY A 46 6.43 6.87 2.73
CA GLY A 46 5.78 5.61 3.08
C GLY A 46 6.73 4.41 3.00
N LYS A 47 7.46 4.29 1.88
CA LYS A 47 8.49 3.25 1.72
C LYS A 47 9.54 3.31 2.81
N SER A 48 10.06 4.50 3.06
CA SER A 48 11.09 4.72 4.08
C SER A 48 10.61 4.34 5.49
N LEU A 49 9.35 4.64 5.84
CA LEU A 49 8.77 4.27 7.15
C LEU A 49 8.70 2.75 7.33
N VAL A 50 8.17 2.04 6.33
CA VAL A 50 8.06 0.58 6.40
C VAL A 50 9.43 -0.09 6.35
N GLN A 51 10.36 0.42 5.55
CA GLN A 51 11.72 -0.11 5.52
C GLN A 51 12.42 0.07 6.89
N GLN A 52 12.20 1.19 7.58
CA GLN A 52 12.71 1.39 8.93
C GLN A 52 12.07 0.42 9.93
N ALA A 53 10.75 0.20 9.83
CA ALA A 53 10.06 -0.81 10.63
C ALA A 53 10.66 -2.20 10.42
N TRP A 54 10.92 -2.58 9.16
CA TRP A 54 11.58 -3.85 8.83
C TRP A 54 12.98 -3.93 9.41
N ASN A 55 13.81 -2.90 9.23
CA ASN A 55 15.17 -2.86 9.77
C ASN A 55 15.20 -2.99 11.30
N SER A 56 14.13 -2.60 12.01
CA SER A 56 14.03 -2.71 13.46
C SER A 56 13.78 -4.13 13.98
N VAL A 57 13.27 -5.03 13.13
CA VAL A 57 12.99 -6.44 13.49
C VAL A 57 13.84 -7.46 12.71
N ALA A 58 14.25 -7.08 11.49
CA ALA A 58 15.20 -7.69 10.56
C ALA A 58 15.18 -9.24 10.46
N SER A 59 14.00 -9.85 10.55
CA SER A 59 13.86 -11.31 10.46
C SER A 59 12.45 -11.72 10.07
N CYS A 60 12.36 -12.70 9.16
CA CYS A 60 11.10 -13.28 8.71
C CYS A 60 10.34 -14.01 9.83
N GLY A 61 11.00 -14.36 10.94
CA GLY A 61 10.32 -14.91 12.13
C GLY A 61 9.58 -13.87 12.97
N ASN A 62 9.68 -12.58 12.64
CA ASN A 62 9.13 -11.47 13.41
C ASN A 62 8.08 -10.65 12.63
N LEU A 63 7.38 -11.26 11.67
CA LEU A 63 6.43 -10.53 10.82
C LEU A 63 5.23 -9.95 11.58
N GLU A 64 4.73 -10.62 12.62
CA GLU A 64 3.70 -10.06 13.48
C GLU A 64 4.16 -8.74 14.13
N ARG A 65 5.40 -8.72 14.63
CA ARG A 65 6.02 -7.51 15.21
C ARG A 65 6.24 -6.45 14.15
N PHE A 66 6.67 -6.83 12.95
CA PHE A 66 6.79 -5.92 11.81
C PHE A 66 5.44 -5.24 11.50
N SER A 67 4.38 -6.02 11.35
CA SER A 67 3.01 -5.52 11.11
C SER A 67 2.57 -4.55 12.19
N SER A 68 2.78 -4.90 13.46
CA SER A 68 2.43 -4.04 14.60
C SER A 68 3.15 -2.67 14.53
N VAL A 69 4.46 -2.66 14.25
CA VAL A 69 5.24 -1.43 14.11
C VAL A 69 4.77 -0.58 12.93
N VAL A 70 4.45 -1.22 11.79
CA VAL A 70 3.91 -0.53 10.62
C VAL A 70 2.56 0.10 10.95
N MET A 71 1.65 -0.65 11.58
CA MET A 71 0.33 -0.15 11.97
C MET A 71 0.44 1.05 12.92
N GLU A 72 1.27 0.95 13.98
CA GLU A 72 1.50 2.04 14.93
C GLU A 72 2.07 3.29 14.25
N THR A 73 3.07 3.09 13.38
CA THR A 73 3.70 4.19 12.63
C THR A 73 2.68 4.90 11.75
N LEU A 74 1.86 4.14 11.01
CA LEU A 74 0.89 4.69 10.09
C LEU A 74 -0.31 5.30 10.82
N GLN A 75 -0.70 4.84 12.01
CA GLN A 75 -1.74 5.49 12.82
C GLN A 75 -1.45 6.97 13.08
N ASN A 76 -0.17 7.33 13.20
CA ASN A 76 0.26 8.72 13.39
C ASN A 76 0.19 9.56 12.11
N VAL A 77 0.09 8.92 10.93
CA VAL A 77 -0.22 9.60 9.68
C VAL A 77 -1.72 9.91 9.69
N SER A 78 -2.06 11.17 9.82
CA SER A 78 -3.44 11.64 9.94
C SER A 78 -3.79 12.63 8.84
N LEU A 79 -5.06 12.65 8.45
CA LEU A 79 -5.60 13.55 7.44
C LEU A 79 -6.73 14.39 8.04
N PRO A 80 -6.48 15.67 8.37
CA PRO A 80 -7.51 16.54 8.93
C PRO A 80 -8.71 16.77 7.99
N PRO A 81 -9.93 16.93 8.53
CA PRO A 81 -11.10 17.36 7.77
C PRO A 81 -10.86 18.63 6.97
N GLY A 82 -11.27 18.64 5.70
CA GLY A 82 -11.12 19.81 4.83
C GLY A 82 -9.69 20.14 4.41
N SER A 83 -8.76 19.18 4.53
CA SER A 83 -7.40 19.34 4.00
C SER A 83 -7.41 19.64 2.49
N ASP A 84 -6.42 20.42 2.04
CA ASP A 84 -6.26 20.70 0.61
C ASP A 84 -5.80 19.45 -0.16
N ASP A 85 -6.00 19.45 -1.50
CA ASP A 85 -5.66 18.32 -2.35
C ASP A 85 -4.16 17.97 -2.29
N TYR A 86 -3.26 18.92 -1.96
CA TYR A 86 -1.83 18.64 -1.80
C TYR A 86 -1.56 17.77 -0.56
N VAL A 87 -2.15 18.10 0.58
CA VAL A 87 -2.04 17.32 1.82
C VAL A 87 -2.70 15.95 1.64
N VAL A 88 -3.88 15.91 1.03
CA VAL A 88 -4.56 14.65 0.68
C VAL A 88 -3.64 13.76 -0.15
N CYS A 89 -3.09 14.29 -1.25
CA CYS A 89 -2.22 13.54 -2.14
C CYS A 89 -0.93 13.08 -1.48
N ARG A 90 -0.32 13.90 -0.62
CA ARG A 90 0.85 13.48 0.17
C ARG A 90 0.51 12.31 1.10
N THR A 91 -0.61 12.36 1.81
CA THR A 91 -1.04 11.29 2.72
C THR A 91 -1.38 10.01 1.96
N VAL A 92 -2.10 10.12 0.84
CA VAL A 92 -2.40 9.00 -0.07
C VAL A 92 -1.09 8.36 -0.55
N GLY A 93 -0.13 9.19 -0.98
CA GLY A 93 1.21 8.72 -1.36
C GLY A 93 1.91 7.96 -0.23
N THR A 94 1.89 8.48 1.00
CA THR A 94 2.49 7.79 2.16
C THR A 94 1.90 6.40 2.39
N LEU A 95 0.57 6.27 2.38
CA LEU A 95 -0.07 4.97 2.60
C LEU A 95 0.15 4.02 1.41
N ALA A 96 0.11 4.53 0.19
CA ALA A 96 0.45 3.79 -1.03
C ALA A 96 1.89 3.25 -0.99
N GLY A 97 2.86 4.08 -0.64
CA GLY A 97 4.27 3.68 -0.54
C GLY A 97 4.52 2.69 0.58
N ALA A 98 3.76 2.79 1.67
CA ALA A 98 3.81 1.81 2.74
C ALA A 98 3.32 0.43 2.28
N VAL A 99 2.18 0.36 1.58
CA VAL A 99 1.72 -0.89 0.96
C VAL A 99 2.77 -1.42 -0.03
N GLU A 100 3.42 -0.54 -0.80
CA GLU A 100 4.53 -0.93 -1.70
C GLU A 100 5.65 -1.65 -0.99
N GLN A 101 6.14 -1.07 0.08
CA GLN A 101 7.24 -1.66 0.81
C GLN A 101 6.84 -2.90 1.62
N VAL A 102 5.58 -3.00 2.07
CA VAL A 102 5.07 -4.20 2.75
C VAL A 102 5.17 -5.40 1.82
N ASP A 103 4.65 -5.31 0.60
CA ASP A 103 4.71 -6.37 -0.42
C ASP A 103 6.16 -6.74 -0.79
N GLU A 104 7.05 -5.74 -0.93
CA GLU A 104 8.49 -5.98 -1.15
C GLU A 104 9.13 -6.76 0.02
N VAL A 105 8.89 -6.34 1.27
CA VAL A 105 9.45 -7.00 2.46
C VAL A 105 8.87 -8.40 2.66
N TRP A 106 7.56 -8.57 2.47
CA TRP A 106 6.90 -9.86 2.63
C TRP A 106 7.37 -10.87 1.58
N GLY A 107 7.58 -10.41 0.33
CA GLY A 107 8.12 -11.21 -0.75
C GLY A 107 9.51 -11.80 -0.47
N LEU A 108 10.32 -11.16 0.39
CA LEU A 108 11.62 -11.69 0.81
C LEU A 108 11.51 -12.92 1.71
N CYS A 109 10.38 -13.08 2.39
CA CYS A 109 10.22 -14.09 3.42
C CYS A 109 9.55 -15.38 2.96
N ALA A 110 8.88 -15.39 1.80
CA ALA A 110 8.14 -16.55 1.26
C ALA A 110 7.11 -17.13 2.26
N ILE A 111 6.33 -16.26 2.92
CA ILE A 111 5.44 -16.55 4.08
C ILE A 111 3.94 -16.53 3.72
N GLU A 112 3.12 -16.92 4.71
CA GLU A 112 1.66 -16.81 4.83
C GLU A 112 1.06 -15.53 4.22
N CYS A 113 0.46 -15.75 3.06
CA CYS A 113 -0.24 -14.75 2.27
C CYS A 113 -1.42 -14.05 2.96
N CYS A 114 -1.99 -14.65 4.00
CA CYS A 114 -3.14 -14.06 4.67
C CYS A 114 -2.74 -12.87 5.53
N GLU A 115 -1.64 -12.97 6.29
CA GLU A 115 -1.14 -11.91 7.16
C GLU A 115 -0.72 -10.66 6.37
N GLU A 116 -0.10 -10.85 5.21
CA GLU A 116 0.17 -9.75 4.27
C GLU A 116 -1.14 -9.07 3.86
N GLY A 117 -2.12 -9.88 3.45
CA GLY A 117 -3.45 -9.41 3.09
C GLY A 117 -4.11 -8.62 4.21
N GLU A 118 -4.04 -9.08 5.46
CA GLU A 118 -4.57 -8.39 6.63
C GLU A 118 -3.89 -7.03 6.83
N LEU A 119 -2.55 -6.96 6.81
CA LEU A 119 -1.85 -5.69 6.96
C LEU A 119 -2.22 -4.71 5.84
N VAL A 120 -2.28 -5.17 4.58
CA VAL A 120 -2.73 -4.34 3.46
C VAL A 120 -4.18 -3.90 3.63
N GLY A 121 -5.07 -4.81 4.04
CA GLY A 121 -6.48 -4.53 4.33
C GLY A 121 -6.65 -3.47 5.41
N TRP A 122 -5.82 -3.51 6.45
CA TRP A 122 -5.79 -2.50 7.50
C TRP A 122 -5.32 -1.14 6.96
N ILE A 123 -4.20 -1.09 6.20
CA ILE A 123 -3.66 0.16 5.64
C ILE A 123 -4.68 0.80 4.69
N MET A 124 -5.28 0.01 3.80
CA MET A 124 -6.27 0.50 2.84
C MET A 124 -7.60 0.87 3.52
N GLY A 125 -7.99 0.15 4.58
CA GLY A 125 -9.13 0.49 5.42
C GLY A 125 -8.94 1.84 6.11
N LYS A 126 -7.75 2.06 6.67
CA LYS A 126 -7.35 3.37 7.22
C LYS A 126 -7.40 4.48 6.17
N LEU A 127 -6.80 4.25 4.99
CA LEU A 127 -6.83 5.23 3.88
C LEU A 127 -8.27 5.60 3.51
N TYR A 128 -9.14 4.60 3.33
CA TYR A 128 -10.56 4.82 3.04
C TYR A 128 -11.21 5.71 4.10
N CYS A 129 -10.96 5.41 5.38
CA CYS A 129 -11.56 6.13 6.49
C CYS A 129 -11.05 7.56 6.63
N ASP A 130 -9.75 7.76 6.52
CA ASP A 130 -9.14 9.09 6.58
C ASP A 130 -9.64 9.97 5.42
N LEU A 131 -9.71 9.44 4.20
CA LEU A 131 -10.28 10.15 3.06
C LEU A 131 -11.78 10.43 3.24
N SER A 132 -12.54 9.47 3.78
CA SER A 132 -13.98 9.63 3.97
C SER A 132 -14.29 10.72 4.98
N ILE A 133 -13.54 10.77 6.08
CA ILE A 133 -13.63 11.82 7.09
C ILE A 133 -13.17 13.15 6.50
N CYS A 134 -12.05 13.16 5.77
CA CYS A 134 -11.48 14.37 5.18
C CYS A 134 -12.42 15.04 4.18
N LEU A 135 -13.01 14.24 3.29
CA LEU A 135 -13.79 14.68 2.14
C LEU A 135 -15.29 14.65 2.40
N GLY A 136 -15.74 14.24 3.58
CA GLY A 136 -17.17 14.10 3.89
C GLY A 136 -17.88 13.00 3.08
N GLY A 137 -17.15 11.95 2.72
CA GLY A 137 -17.69 10.79 1.98
C GLY A 137 -17.87 11.00 0.47
N VAL A 138 -17.41 12.13 -0.09
CA VAL A 138 -17.47 12.39 -1.55
C VAL A 138 -16.09 12.37 -2.19
N ARG A 139 -16.02 12.21 -3.52
CA ARG A 139 -14.77 12.22 -4.33
C ARG A 139 -13.70 11.17 -3.98
N LEU A 140 -13.96 10.27 -3.03
CA LEU A 140 -13.05 9.21 -2.57
C LEU A 140 -12.34 8.44 -3.69
N THR A 141 -13.09 8.03 -4.72
CA THR A 141 -12.58 7.23 -5.83
C THR A 141 -11.50 7.94 -6.65
N ASN A 142 -11.42 9.26 -6.58
CA ASN A 142 -10.36 10.01 -7.26
C ASN A 142 -9.00 9.90 -6.56
N PHE A 143 -8.98 9.49 -5.30
CA PHE A 143 -7.78 9.44 -4.45
C PHE A 143 -7.41 8.01 -4.02
N LEU A 144 -8.33 7.05 -4.13
CA LEU A 144 -8.03 5.66 -3.83
C LEU A 144 -7.05 5.08 -4.85
N VAL A 145 -5.99 4.48 -4.35
CA VAL A 145 -5.00 3.81 -5.18
C VAL A 145 -5.36 2.35 -5.33
N GLN A 146 -5.43 1.86 -6.56
CA GLN A 146 -5.59 0.45 -6.87
C GLN A 146 -4.22 -0.18 -6.97
N ARG A 147 -3.91 -1.12 -6.09
CA ARG A 147 -2.65 -1.85 -6.16
C ARG A 147 -2.92 -3.34 -6.29
N PRO A 148 -2.40 -3.99 -7.35
CA PRO A 148 -2.37 -5.43 -7.39
C PRO A 148 -1.40 -5.93 -6.32
N MET A 149 -1.87 -6.77 -5.40
CA MET A 149 -0.97 -7.55 -4.55
C MET A 149 -0.11 -8.44 -5.45
N GLY A 150 1.20 -8.50 -5.25
CA GLY A 150 2.09 -9.13 -6.23
C GLY A 150 2.14 -10.66 -6.07
N PHE A 151 2.44 -11.12 -4.86
CA PHE A 151 2.94 -12.49 -4.67
C PHE A 151 1.86 -13.50 -4.26
N CYS A 152 0.84 -13.04 -3.55
CA CYS A 152 0.04 -13.92 -2.69
C CYS A 152 -1.40 -14.19 -3.16
N GLY A 153 -1.73 -13.77 -4.38
CA GLY A 153 -2.91 -14.21 -5.13
C GLY A 153 -4.25 -14.01 -4.40
N SER A 154 -5.15 -14.99 -4.57
CA SER A 154 -6.52 -14.92 -4.04
C SER A 154 -6.61 -15.00 -2.52
N THR A 155 -5.63 -15.61 -1.85
CA THR A 155 -5.61 -15.74 -0.38
C THR A 155 -5.39 -14.39 0.28
N ALA A 156 -4.38 -13.64 -0.15
CA ALA A 156 -4.16 -12.26 0.34
C ALA A 156 -5.37 -11.37 0.03
N GLN A 157 -6.00 -11.53 -1.13
CA GLN A 157 -7.21 -10.79 -1.48
C GLN A 157 -8.38 -11.06 -0.53
N ALA A 158 -8.62 -12.32 -0.15
CA ALA A 158 -9.69 -12.66 0.78
C ALA A 158 -9.43 -12.05 2.16
N CYS A 159 -8.19 -12.17 2.65
CA CYS A 159 -7.80 -11.64 3.97
C CYS A 159 -7.81 -10.11 3.99
N CYS A 160 -7.34 -9.44 2.93
CA CYS A 160 -7.45 -8.00 2.76
C CYS A 160 -8.89 -7.52 2.80
N ARG A 161 -9.81 -8.19 2.09
CA ARG A 161 -11.23 -7.81 2.09
C ARG A 161 -11.88 -8.01 3.46
N SER A 162 -11.51 -9.11 4.15
CA SER A 162 -11.98 -9.40 5.50
C SER A 162 -11.53 -8.30 6.46
N GLU A 163 -10.23 -8.02 6.48
CA GLU A 163 -9.65 -7.05 7.40
C GLU A 163 -10.14 -5.63 7.10
N PHE A 164 -10.20 -5.21 5.84
CA PHE A 164 -10.82 -3.94 5.45
C PHE A 164 -12.26 -3.83 5.97
N SER A 165 -13.05 -4.90 5.88
CA SER A 165 -14.45 -4.92 6.33
C SER A 165 -14.57 -4.90 7.86
N SER A 166 -13.56 -5.40 8.57
CA SER A 166 -13.47 -5.37 10.03
C SER A 166 -13.03 -4.00 10.56
N VAL A 167 -11.99 -3.43 9.95
CA VAL A 167 -11.37 -2.17 10.35
C VAL A 167 -12.29 -0.99 10.08
N THR A 168 -12.85 -0.87 8.88
CA THR A 168 -13.54 0.36 8.49
C THR A 168 -14.77 0.71 9.34
N PRO A 169 -15.65 -0.20 9.77
CA PRO A 169 -16.79 0.14 10.63
C PRO A 169 -16.37 0.39 12.09
N SER A 170 -15.23 -0.13 12.52
CA SER A 170 -14.68 0.02 13.88
C SER A 170 -13.65 1.16 13.99
N TYR A 171 -13.22 1.73 12.86
CA TYR A 171 -12.18 2.74 12.82
C TYR A 171 -12.58 4.02 13.58
N GLN A 172 -11.69 4.40 14.50
CA GLN A 172 -11.79 5.59 15.32
C GLN A 172 -10.47 6.36 15.24
N GLY A 173 -10.42 7.34 14.34
CA GLY A 173 -9.26 8.20 14.16
C GLY A 173 -9.36 9.46 15.02
N LEU A 174 -8.30 10.27 14.98
CA LEU A 174 -8.22 11.55 15.69
C LEU A 174 -9.39 12.50 15.36
N PHE A 175 -9.93 12.40 14.15
CA PHE A 175 -10.95 13.32 13.62
C PHE A 175 -12.35 12.69 13.53
N GLY A 176 -12.55 11.50 14.09
CA GLY A 176 -13.88 10.88 14.21
C GLY A 176 -13.94 9.42 13.78
N SER A 177 -15.18 8.92 13.71
CA SER A 177 -15.48 7.54 13.30
C SER A 177 -15.75 7.46 11.81
N CYS A 178 -15.27 6.36 11.20
CA CYS A 178 -15.52 6.03 9.80
C CYS A 178 -16.88 5.35 9.57
N ARG A 179 -17.51 4.85 10.63
CA ARG A 179 -18.77 4.08 10.57
C ARG A 179 -19.89 4.74 9.75
N PRO A 180 -20.12 6.06 9.78
CA PRO A 180 -21.14 6.68 8.93
C PRO A 180 -20.91 6.45 7.43
N TYR A 181 -19.65 6.31 7.02
CA TYR A 181 -19.22 6.12 5.63
C TYR A 181 -19.15 4.66 5.19
N THR A 182 -19.52 3.69 6.04
CA THR A 182 -19.58 2.27 5.68
C THR A 182 -21.02 1.74 5.55
N GLN A 183 -22.02 2.60 5.73
CA GLN A 183 -23.43 2.23 5.81
C GLN A 183 -24.33 3.18 5.01
N GLY A 184 -25.63 2.83 4.92
CA GLY A 184 -26.64 3.65 4.25
C GLY A 184 -26.25 3.98 2.81
N MET A 185 -26.29 5.27 2.45
CA MET A 185 -25.97 5.76 1.10
C MET A 185 -24.52 5.51 0.67
N PHE A 186 -23.58 5.33 1.62
CA PHE A 186 -22.17 5.11 1.32
C PHE A 186 -21.82 3.62 1.15
N ARG A 187 -22.74 2.70 1.47
CA ARG A 187 -22.47 1.25 1.46
C ARG A 187 -21.98 0.74 0.11
N ALA A 188 -22.52 1.27 -0.99
CA ALA A 188 -22.11 0.88 -2.34
C ALA A 188 -20.67 1.31 -2.64
N THR A 189 -20.33 2.57 -2.40
CA THR A 189 -18.97 3.12 -2.57
C THR A 189 -17.97 2.42 -1.66
N TRP A 190 -18.35 2.13 -0.41
CA TRP A 190 -17.54 1.37 0.53
C TRP A 190 -17.21 -0.03 0.02
N SER A 191 -18.21 -0.80 -0.42
CA SER A 191 -17.99 -2.15 -0.97
C SER A 191 -17.14 -2.10 -2.23
N GLN A 192 -17.41 -1.16 -3.13
CA GLN A 192 -16.61 -0.97 -4.34
C GLN A 192 -15.16 -0.63 -4.01
N SER A 193 -14.95 0.24 -3.02
CA SER A 193 -13.61 0.62 -2.56
C SER A 193 -12.86 -0.60 -2.04
N ARG A 194 -13.46 -1.38 -1.13
CA ARG A 194 -12.91 -2.65 -0.64
C ARG A 194 -12.50 -3.58 -1.78
N ASP A 195 -13.42 -3.82 -2.72
CA ASP A 195 -13.19 -4.78 -3.79
C ASP A 195 -12.10 -4.31 -4.75
N SER A 196 -11.99 -3.00 -4.94
CA SER A 196 -11.01 -2.33 -5.79
C SER A 196 -9.61 -2.28 -5.17
N VAL A 197 -9.48 -1.94 -3.88
CA VAL A 197 -8.17 -1.77 -3.22
C VAL A 197 -7.52 -3.10 -2.86
N CYS A 198 -8.32 -4.15 -2.65
CA CYS A 198 -7.85 -5.51 -2.40
C CYS A 198 -7.82 -6.37 -3.67
N ALA A 199 -8.00 -5.80 -4.86
CA ALA A 199 -8.03 -6.58 -6.09
C ALA A 199 -6.62 -7.09 -6.46
N TYR A 200 -6.46 -8.41 -6.56
CA TYR A 200 -5.32 -9.02 -7.23
C TYR A 200 -5.47 -8.89 -8.75
N ARG A 201 -4.42 -8.47 -9.48
CA ARG A 201 -4.37 -8.62 -10.95
C ARG A 201 -3.24 -9.57 -11.32
N GLN A 202 -3.63 -10.59 -12.09
CA GLN A 202 -2.73 -11.55 -12.75
C GLN A 202 -2.00 -10.90 -13.92
#